data_AF-A0A445CSL3-F1
#
_entry.id   AF-A0A445CSL3-F1
#
_cell.length_a   1.000
_cell.length_b   1.000
_cell.length_c   1.000
_cell.angle_alpha   90.00
_cell.angle_beta   90.00
_cell.angle_gamma   90.00
#
_symmetry.space_group_name_H-M   'P 1'
#
loop_
_entity.id
_entity.type
_entity.pdbx_description
1 polymer ?
#
loop_
_entity_poly.entity_id
_entity_poly.type
_entity_poly.pdbx_seq_one_letter_code
_entity_poly.pdbx_strand_id
1 'polypeptide(L)'
;MDRLIKLDPSNTISIRIEPNQKCHGHVTLCNVMHTMPVAFNLQPQIKCRYTVKPHSGIISPLSTLTVEISYNLPQGSTLPDSFPRSKDTFLLHSCVVPGAAINEPSSMVDCVPSEWFSAKKKQVFVDTGIKIVFLGSTILVKLIGDDHGSMDDIREVLERSDPSWKAVDSIDSNGETLLHLAISRKRADVVQLLLEFEANLEARNGSGSTPLEAAASSGAALIAELLLAHKANIERQETSTFGPIHVAAKQGHCEVLRLLLLKGARVDSLTKDGNTALHLAVEENKIECVKLLLANGARTDIRNAGKGDTVLHIAASTGDHNMVELLLRNGVNKYVRNDSSKAAYDVAAEKGHSRIFDALRLGDDLCIAARKGEVRSIQKLLEKGAFVNGRDQNGWTPLHRACFKGRIDAVHVLLEKGIDLNAEDEEGYTALHCAVECGNADVAEVLVKKGADVEARSKKGITALQVAKALRYVGITRILVNGGASTLDHQMVVPDSGAVVPIKSKIDAKWKMMNKKNKKKEDGGGGFDRGSTTPAIPMVGS
;
A
#
# COMPACT_ATOMS: atom_id res chain seq x y z
N MET A 1 3.38 29.42 61.81
CA MET A 1 2.32 29.08 60.84
C MET A 1 2.63 29.87 59.59
N ASP A 2 3.05 29.20 58.53
CA ASP A 2 3.57 29.89 57.35
C ASP A 2 2.46 30.30 56.38
N ARG A 3 1.23 29.80 56.59
CA ARG A 3 0.04 30.08 55.75
C ARG A 3 -1.22 30.09 56.62
N LEU A 4 -2.09 31.08 56.42
CA LEU A 4 -3.42 31.16 57.06
C LEU A 4 -4.49 30.41 56.25
N ILE A 5 -4.25 30.26 54.94
CA ILE A 5 -5.16 29.61 54.00
C ILE A 5 -4.42 28.45 53.34
N LYS A 6 -5.04 27.28 53.34
CA LYS A 6 -4.61 26.11 52.57
C LYS A 6 -5.45 26.03 51.29
N LEU A 7 -4.81 25.66 50.18
CA LEU A 7 -5.48 25.37 48.91
C LEU A 7 -5.79 23.89 48.84
N ASP A 8 -7.02 23.54 48.48
CA ASP A 8 -7.51 22.16 48.38
C ASP A 8 -8.17 21.96 47.00
N PRO A 9 -7.87 20.87 46.27
CA PRO A 9 -6.95 19.76 46.60
C PRO A 9 -5.46 20.05 46.36
N SER A 10 -5.12 21.04 45.54
CA SER A 10 -3.72 21.39 45.22
C SER A 10 -3.57 22.88 44.92
N ASN A 11 -2.33 23.35 44.79
CA ASN A 11 -2.02 24.71 44.33
C ASN A 11 -2.14 24.89 42.81
N THR A 12 -2.54 23.86 42.07
CA THR A 12 -2.70 23.94 40.61
C THR A 12 -4.17 23.89 40.24
N ILE A 13 -4.61 24.87 39.44
CA ILE A 13 -5.99 25.05 39.01
C ILE A 13 -6.09 24.62 37.56
N SER A 14 -6.97 23.66 37.29
CA SER A 14 -7.29 23.21 35.95
C SER A 14 -8.37 24.12 35.34
N ILE A 15 -8.08 24.73 34.20
CA ILE A 15 -9.06 25.54 33.44
C ILE A 15 -9.38 24.83 32.14
N ARG A 16 -10.66 24.52 31.92
CA ARG A 16 -11.12 23.89 30.68
C ARG A 16 -11.21 24.92 29.56
N ILE A 17 -10.67 24.57 28.40
CA ILE A 17 -10.74 25.33 27.16
C ILE A 17 -11.51 24.50 26.15
N GLU A 18 -12.70 25.00 25.81
CA GLU A 18 -13.48 24.47 24.71
C GLU A 18 -14.01 25.60 23.82
N PRO A 19 -14.19 25.34 22.52
CA PRO A 19 -14.82 26.29 21.63
C PRO A 19 -16.18 26.70 22.18
N ASN A 20 -16.44 28.01 22.25
CA ASN A 20 -17.73 28.60 22.62
C ASN A 20 -18.22 28.34 24.06
N GLN A 21 -17.37 27.84 24.96
CA GLN A 21 -17.69 27.71 26.38
C GLN A 21 -16.87 28.70 27.23
N LYS A 22 -17.44 29.08 28.39
CA LYS A 22 -16.72 29.89 29.38
C LYS A 22 -15.55 29.08 29.92
N CYS A 23 -14.34 29.56 29.68
CA CYS A 23 -13.13 28.95 30.23
C CYS A 23 -13.04 29.29 31.72
N HIS A 24 -13.33 28.34 32.60
CA HIS A 24 -13.26 28.55 34.03
C HIS A 24 -12.72 27.31 34.76
N GLY A 25 -12.23 27.53 35.97
CA GLY A 25 -11.79 26.50 36.91
C GLY A 25 -12.11 26.94 38.33
N HIS A 26 -12.04 26.00 39.27
CA HIS A 26 -12.37 26.24 40.67
C HIS A 26 -11.19 25.91 41.58
N VAL A 27 -11.06 26.66 42.68
CA VAL A 27 -10.13 26.37 43.75
C VAL A 27 -10.83 26.55 45.09
N THR A 28 -10.61 25.63 46.03
CA THR A 28 -11.18 25.73 47.36
C THR A 28 -10.13 26.29 48.32
N LEU A 29 -10.48 27.40 48.96
CA LEU A 29 -9.69 28.06 50.00
C LEU A 29 -10.16 27.56 51.36
N CYS A 30 -9.25 26.99 52.15
CA CYS A 30 -9.55 26.44 53.48
C CYS A 30 -8.89 27.28 54.56
N ASN A 31 -9.68 27.74 55.54
CA ASN A 31 -9.12 28.44 56.70
C ASN A 31 -8.46 27.43 57.67
N VAL A 32 -7.16 27.59 57.91
CA VAL A 32 -6.37 26.69 58.79
C VAL A 32 -6.50 27.09 60.27
N MET A 33 -7.05 28.27 60.55
CA MET A 33 -7.22 28.76 61.92
C MET A 33 -8.43 28.10 62.60
N HIS A 34 -8.21 27.54 63.79
CA HIS A 34 -9.25 26.87 64.58
C HIS A 34 -10.25 27.85 65.24
N THR A 35 -9.80 29.06 65.58
CA THR A 35 -10.56 29.97 66.45
C THR A 35 -10.82 31.34 65.84
N MET A 36 -10.20 31.67 64.70
CA MET A 36 -10.28 33.01 64.12
C MET A 36 -10.66 32.98 62.64
N PRO A 37 -11.56 33.86 62.18
CA PRO A 37 -11.87 33.99 60.77
C PRO A 37 -10.71 34.69 60.04
N VAL A 38 -10.53 34.32 58.78
CA VAL A 38 -9.44 34.81 57.93
C VAL A 38 -10.04 35.52 56.71
N ALA A 39 -9.64 36.76 56.47
CA ALA A 39 -9.96 37.45 55.23
C ALA A 39 -8.93 37.13 54.16
N PHE A 40 -9.39 36.98 52.92
CA PHE A 40 -8.55 36.72 51.77
C PHE A 40 -8.81 37.72 50.65
N ASN A 41 -7.81 37.90 49.79
CA ASN A 41 -7.91 38.66 48.55
C ASN A 41 -7.01 37.98 47.51
N LEU A 42 -7.63 37.41 46.47
CA LEU A 42 -6.97 36.68 45.40
C LEU A 42 -6.92 37.55 44.15
N GLN A 43 -5.71 37.92 43.73
CA GLN A 43 -5.50 38.81 42.58
C GLN A 43 -4.57 38.18 41.54
N PRO A 44 -5.01 38.03 40.27
CA PRO A 44 -4.11 37.74 39.17
C PRO A 44 -3.18 38.93 38.93
N GLN A 45 -1.89 38.70 38.64
CA GLN A 45 -1.00 39.79 38.25
C GLN A 45 -1.46 40.48 36.96
N ILE A 46 -2.09 39.73 36.04
CA ILE A 46 -2.55 40.24 34.75
C ILE A 46 -4.08 40.22 34.72
N LYS A 47 -4.67 41.30 35.26
CA LYS A 47 -6.12 41.44 35.50
C LYS A 47 -6.99 41.33 34.25
N CYS A 48 -6.46 41.68 33.07
CA CYS A 48 -7.22 41.63 31.82
C CYS A 48 -7.53 40.18 31.38
N ARG A 49 -6.68 39.22 31.77
CA ARG A 49 -6.75 37.81 31.33
C ARG A 49 -7.56 36.91 32.25
N TYR A 50 -7.79 37.31 33.50
CA TYR A 50 -8.50 36.47 34.47
C TYR A 50 -9.56 37.25 35.22
N THR A 51 -10.71 36.62 35.42
CA THR A 51 -11.78 37.09 36.30
C THR A 51 -11.87 36.15 37.50
N VAL A 52 -11.82 36.67 38.72
CA VAL A 52 -11.88 35.88 39.96
C VAL A 52 -13.16 36.20 40.71
N LYS A 53 -13.95 35.18 41.07
CA LYS A 53 -15.23 35.32 41.77
C LYS A 53 -15.39 34.26 42.88
N PRO A 54 -15.51 34.66 44.15
CA PRO A 54 -15.26 35.99 44.70
C PRO A 54 -13.76 36.34 44.73
N HIS A 55 -13.41 37.61 44.46
CA HIS A 55 -12.01 38.08 44.49
C HIS A 55 -11.51 38.38 45.91
N SER A 56 -12.41 38.63 46.86
CA SER A 56 -12.12 38.81 48.28
C SER A 56 -13.30 38.30 49.12
N GLY A 57 -13.05 38.01 50.39
CA GLY A 57 -14.08 37.53 51.31
C GLY A 57 -13.52 37.11 52.66
N ILE A 58 -14.40 36.62 53.54
CA ILE A 58 -14.05 36.15 54.89
C ILE A 58 -14.43 34.68 55.02
N ILE A 59 -13.48 33.86 55.49
CA ILE A 59 -13.66 32.43 55.71
C ILE A 59 -13.72 32.17 57.22
N SER A 60 -14.81 31.57 57.69
CA SER A 60 -14.99 31.16 59.08
C SER A 60 -13.87 30.20 59.54
N PRO A 61 -13.63 30.06 60.86
CA PRO A 61 -12.70 29.06 61.37
C PRO A 61 -13.06 27.66 60.86
N LEU A 62 -12.07 26.92 60.36
CA LEU A 62 -12.22 25.55 59.83
C LEU A 62 -13.23 25.40 58.68
N SER A 63 -13.68 26.49 58.05
CA SER A 63 -14.56 26.43 56.88
C SER A 63 -13.80 26.57 55.57
N THR A 64 -14.49 26.27 54.47
CA THR A 64 -13.96 26.33 53.11
C THR A 64 -14.78 27.28 52.26
N LEU A 65 -14.14 27.92 51.28
CA LEU A 65 -14.80 28.75 50.29
C LEU A 65 -14.28 28.40 48.89
N THR A 66 -15.19 28.14 47.96
CA THR A 66 -14.82 27.89 46.56
C THR A 66 -14.76 29.21 45.78
N VAL A 67 -13.66 29.39 45.06
CA VAL A 67 -13.41 30.54 44.18
C VAL A 67 -13.38 30.05 42.74
N GLU A 68 -14.17 30.68 41.88
CA GLU A 68 -14.15 30.51 40.44
C GLU A 68 -13.12 31.45 39.82
N ILE A 69 -12.24 30.90 38.97
CA ILE A 69 -11.30 31.66 38.14
C ILE A 69 -11.69 31.43 36.68
N SER A 70 -12.15 32.47 36.00
CA SER A 70 -12.44 32.44 34.57
C SER A 70 -11.26 33.04 33.78
N TYR A 71 -10.86 32.38 32.68
CA TYR A 71 -9.83 32.86 31.75
C TYR A 71 -10.46 33.52 30.52
N ASN A 72 -9.96 34.68 30.15
CA ASN A 72 -10.38 35.41 28.95
C ASN A 72 -9.38 35.11 27.82
N LEU A 73 -9.85 34.39 26.80
CA LEU A 73 -9.04 34.09 25.61
C LEU A 73 -8.67 35.40 24.86
N PRO A 74 -7.45 35.50 24.30
CA PRO A 74 -7.06 36.60 23.44
C PRO A 74 -8.02 36.73 22.25
N GLN A 75 -8.33 37.96 21.83
CA GLN A 75 -9.27 38.24 20.76
C GLN A 75 -8.88 37.52 19.46
N GLY A 76 -9.79 36.72 18.91
CA GLY A 76 -9.57 35.98 17.66
C GLY A 76 -8.75 34.68 17.81
N SER A 77 -8.38 34.28 19.03
CA SER A 77 -7.64 33.05 19.29
C SER A 77 -8.49 31.99 19.99
N THR A 78 -8.24 30.72 19.67
CA THR A 78 -8.86 29.55 20.32
C THR A 78 -7.96 28.91 21.38
N LEU A 79 -6.77 29.49 21.61
CA LEU A 79 -5.73 28.97 22.48
C LEU A 79 -5.16 30.07 23.40
N PRO A 80 -4.68 29.71 24.61
CA PRO A 80 -3.93 30.62 25.47
C PRO A 80 -2.57 31.00 24.88
N ASP A 81 -1.98 32.10 25.37
CA ASP A 81 -0.63 32.54 24.99
C ASP A 81 0.47 31.52 25.39
N SER A 82 0.24 30.75 26.44
CA SER A 82 1.12 29.68 26.91
C SER A 82 0.28 28.50 27.40
N PHE A 83 0.56 27.30 26.89
CA PHE A 83 -0.12 26.05 27.24
C PHE A 83 0.87 24.87 27.23
N PRO A 84 0.59 23.78 27.96
CA PRO A 84 -0.56 23.59 28.84
C PRO A 84 -0.45 24.38 30.15
N ARG A 85 0.76 24.79 30.55
CA ARG A 85 0.98 25.57 31.77
C ARG A 85 0.99 27.07 31.48
N SER A 86 0.22 27.81 32.27
CA SER A 86 0.29 29.27 32.27
C SER A 86 1.58 29.75 32.92
N LYS A 87 2.20 30.79 32.36
CA LYS A 87 3.33 31.51 32.98
C LYS A 87 2.85 32.58 33.97
N ASP A 88 1.54 32.75 34.14
CA ASP A 88 0.95 33.80 34.94
C ASP A 88 0.96 33.43 36.43
N THR A 89 1.12 34.46 37.27
CA THR A 89 1.15 34.28 38.73
C THR A 89 -0.04 34.97 39.39
N PHE A 90 -0.43 34.43 40.53
CA PHE A 90 -1.51 34.95 41.37
C PHE A 90 -0.94 35.30 42.74
N LEU A 91 -1.50 36.35 43.33
CA LEU A 91 -1.18 36.77 44.69
C LEU A 91 -2.40 36.50 45.57
N LEU A 92 -2.25 35.59 46.53
CA LEU A 92 -3.24 35.35 47.58
C LEU A 92 -2.78 36.06 48.86
N HIS A 93 -3.41 37.19 49.15
CA HIS A 93 -3.23 37.89 50.41
C HIS A 93 -4.19 37.33 51.45
N SER A 94 -3.70 37.07 52.66
CA SER A 94 -4.53 36.62 53.79
C SER A 94 -4.15 37.32 55.08
N CYS A 95 -5.14 37.65 55.91
CA CYS A 95 -4.93 38.22 57.23
C CYS A 95 -6.01 37.76 58.22
N VAL A 96 -5.66 37.65 59.50
CA VAL A 96 -6.60 37.29 60.55
C VAL A 96 -7.50 38.49 60.88
N VAL A 97 -8.80 38.24 61.07
CA VAL A 97 -9.78 39.31 61.34
C VAL A 97 -10.60 39.00 62.60
N PRO A 98 -10.07 39.29 63.79
CA PRO A 98 -10.79 39.05 65.04
C PRO A 98 -12.09 39.86 65.08
N GLY A 99 -13.23 39.23 65.38
CA GLY A 99 -14.51 39.91 65.60
C GLY A 99 -15.38 40.20 64.38
N ALA A 100 -14.98 39.75 63.17
CA ALA A 100 -15.88 39.77 62.02
C ALA A 100 -16.99 38.72 62.20
N ALA A 101 -18.23 39.15 62.46
CA ALA A 101 -19.40 38.27 62.56
C ALA A 101 -19.92 37.95 61.16
N ILE A 102 -19.97 36.65 60.81
CA ILE A 102 -20.46 36.17 59.53
C ILE A 102 -21.95 35.90 59.69
N ASN A 103 -22.76 36.94 59.48
CA ASN A 103 -24.21 36.81 59.51
C ASN A 103 -24.67 36.37 58.12
N GLU A 104 -25.00 35.09 57.97
CA GLU A 104 -25.52 34.40 56.77
C GLU A 104 -24.50 33.98 55.69
N PRO A 105 -24.69 32.83 55.02
CA PRO A 105 -23.80 32.32 53.97
C PRO A 105 -23.76 33.21 52.71
N SER A 106 -24.72 34.12 52.53
CA SER A 106 -24.77 35.13 51.47
C SER A 106 -23.83 36.32 51.70
N SER A 107 -23.43 36.61 52.95
CA SER A 107 -22.54 37.75 53.30
C SER A 107 -21.05 37.41 53.25
N MET A 108 -20.69 36.14 53.00
CA MET A 108 -19.29 35.71 52.81
C MET A 108 -18.61 36.37 51.59
N VAL A 109 -19.41 37.02 50.73
CA VAL A 109 -19.00 37.67 49.47
C VAL A 109 -18.83 39.19 49.60
N ASP A 110 -19.01 39.75 50.80
CA ASP A 110 -18.81 41.18 51.03
C ASP A 110 -17.36 41.59 50.70
N CYS A 111 -17.23 42.56 49.79
CA CYS A 111 -15.95 43.14 49.37
C CYS A 111 -15.14 43.56 50.60
N VAL A 112 -14.12 42.77 50.94
CA VAL A 112 -13.23 43.11 52.05
C VAL A 112 -12.43 44.36 51.67
N PRO A 113 -12.39 45.41 52.52
CA PRO A 113 -11.63 46.62 52.21
C PRO A 113 -10.16 46.32 51.93
N SER A 114 -9.62 46.86 50.84
CA SER A 114 -8.23 46.65 50.43
C SER A 114 -7.22 47.07 51.50
N GLU A 115 -7.57 48.03 52.36
CA GLU A 115 -6.76 48.49 53.49
C GLU A 115 -6.40 47.40 54.50
N TRP A 116 -7.21 46.34 54.60
CA TRP A 116 -6.94 45.22 55.53
C TRP A 116 -5.70 44.42 55.13
N PHE A 117 -5.32 44.46 53.85
CA PHE A 117 -4.15 43.78 53.31
C PHE A 117 -2.91 44.69 53.25
N SER A 118 -2.96 45.87 53.90
CA SER A 118 -1.79 46.75 54.06
C SER A 118 -0.95 46.34 55.26
N ALA A 119 0.36 46.14 55.05
CA ALA A 119 1.32 45.75 56.08
C ALA A 119 1.45 46.77 57.24
N LYS A 120 0.85 47.96 57.11
CA LYS A 120 0.89 49.01 58.14
C LYS A 120 0.04 48.72 59.38
N LYS A 121 -0.95 47.81 59.30
CA LYS A 121 -1.92 47.57 60.41
C LYS A 121 -2.08 46.10 60.83
N LYS A 122 -1.76 45.13 59.97
CA LYS A 122 -1.96 43.70 60.24
C LYS A 122 -0.82 42.87 59.66
N GLN A 123 -0.56 41.69 60.25
CA GLN A 123 0.32 40.70 59.64
C GLN A 123 -0.40 40.06 58.45
N VAL A 124 0.09 40.34 57.25
CA VAL A 124 -0.46 39.84 55.98
C VAL A 124 0.46 38.75 55.45
N PHE A 125 -0.11 37.61 55.12
CA PHE A 125 0.60 36.50 54.49
C PHE A 125 0.29 36.51 53.00
N VAL A 126 1.32 36.34 52.17
CA VAL A 126 1.23 36.34 50.70
C VAL A 126 1.65 34.98 50.17
N ASP A 127 0.78 34.33 49.42
CA ASP A 127 1.09 33.09 48.70
C ASP A 127 1.08 33.36 47.18
N THR A 128 2.15 32.93 46.50
CA THR A 128 2.33 33.02 45.03
C THR A 128 2.24 31.66 44.34
N GLY A 129 1.96 30.60 45.09
CA GLY A 129 2.08 29.22 44.63
C GLY A 129 0.98 28.74 43.70
N ILE A 130 -0.03 29.55 43.40
CA ILE A 130 -1.15 29.17 42.52
C ILE A 130 -0.68 29.12 41.07
N LYS A 131 -0.81 27.95 40.45
CA LYS A 131 -0.47 27.71 39.03
C LYS A 131 -1.71 27.35 38.25
N ILE A 132 -1.75 27.71 36.97
CA ILE A 132 -2.85 27.33 36.06
C ILE A 132 -2.36 26.33 35.04
N VAL A 133 -3.13 25.25 34.86
CA VAL A 133 -2.99 24.29 33.78
C VAL A 133 -4.26 24.35 32.94
N PHE A 134 -4.08 24.54 31.65
CA PHE A 134 -5.17 24.55 30.68
C PHE A 134 -5.41 23.12 30.19
N LEU A 135 -6.66 22.67 30.26
CA LEU A 135 -7.14 21.37 29.78
C LEU A 135 -8.08 21.59 28.60
N GLY A 136 -8.10 20.71 27.61
CA GLY A 136 -8.72 21.05 26.34
C GLY A 136 -8.57 19.98 25.29
N SER A 137 -9.64 19.71 24.54
CA SER A 137 -9.54 19.04 23.24
C SER A 137 -8.63 19.84 22.30
N THR A 138 -8.81 21.17 22.26
CA THR A 138 -7.99 22.09 21.46
C THR A 138 -6.52 22.08 21.87
N ILE A 139 -6.24 21.93 23.17
CA ILE A 139 -4.89 21.88 23.72
C ILE A 139 -4.24 20.54 23.38
N LEU A 140 -4.95 19.42 23.57
CA LEU A 140 -4.45 18.09 23.23
C LEU A 140 -4.16 17.98 21.73
N VAL A 141 -5.08 18.44 20.88
CA VAL A 141 -4.88 18.50 19.42
C VAL A 141 -3.62 19.28 19.08
N LYS A 142 -3.39 20.43 19.71
CA LYS A 142 -2.21 21.26 19.45
C LYS A 142 -0.92 20.62 19.97
N LEU A 143 -0.93 20.04 21.16
CA LEU A 143 0.23 19.35 21.74
C LEU A 143 0.65 18.12 20.94
N ILE A 144 -0.31 17.35 20.40
CA ILE A 144 -0.01 16.19 19.58
C ILE A 144 0.39 16.60 18.16
N GLY A 145 -0.23 17.67 17.63
CA GLY A 145 0.05 18.19 16.29
C GLY A 145 1.38 18.91 16.16
N ASP A 146 1.93 19.46 17.25
CA ASP A 146 3.23 20.12 17.25
C ASP A 146 4.37 19.12 17.50
N ASP A 147 5.41 19.19 16.66
CA ASP A 147 6.57 18.27 16.75
C ASP A 147 7.38 18.44 18.06
N HIS A 148 7.14 19.53 18.80
CA HIS A 148 7.75 19.83 20.10
C HIS A 148 6.86 19.51 21.31
N GLY A 149 5.67 18.94 21.11
CA GLY A 149 4.77 18.61 22.20
C GLY A 149 5.35 17.55 23.14
N SER A 150 5.57 17.93 24.40
CA SER A 150 6.10 17.03 25.42
C SER A 150 5.11 15.91 25.75
N MET A 151 5.60 14.67 25.89
CA MET A 151 4.78 13.55 26.34
C MET A 151 4.20 13.82 27.73
N ASP A 152 4.99 14.41 28.63
CA ASP A 152 4.57 14.70 30.00
C ASP A 152 3.42 15.71 30.04
N ASP A 153 3.44 16.68 29.13
CA ASP A 153 2.38 17.68 29.00
C ASP A 153 1.07 17.04 28.49
N ILE A 154 1.16 16.12 27.53
CA ILE A 154 0.01 15.36 27.03
C ILE A 154 -0.57 14.48 28.14
N ARG A 155 0.29 13.75 28.87
CA ARG A 155 -0.11 12.89 30.00
C ARG A 155 -0.77 13.72 31.10
N GLU A 156 -0.17 14.84 31.51
CA GLU A 156 -0.74 15.72 32.54
C GLU A 156 -2.13 16.23 32.15
N VAL A 157 -2.33 16.61 30.88
CA VAL A 157 -3.64 17.07 30.42
C VAL A 157 -4.67 15.93 30.44
N LEU A 158 -4.30 14.71 30.05
CA LEU A 158 -5.20 13.54 30.08
C LEU A 158 -5.54 13.12 31.51
N GLU A 159 -4.56 13.04 32.42
CA GLU A 159 -4.78 12.65 33.83
C GLU A 159 -5.68 13.63 34.59
N ARG A 160 -5.54 14.92 34.31
CA ARG A 160 -6.34 15.97 34.95
C ARG A 160 -7.70 16.17 34.31
N SER A 161 -7.95 15.60 33.14
CA SER A 161 -9.23 15.71 32.44
C SER A 161 -10.28 14.81 33.10
N ASP A 162 -11.52 15.28 33.15
CA ASP A 162 -12.62 14.51 33.70
C ASP A 162 -12.90 13.27 32.82
N PRO A 163 -12.98 12.04 33.39
CA PRO A 163 -13.27 10.82 32.64
C PRO A 163 -14.56 10.89 31.82
N SER A 164 -15.57 11.64 32.27
CA SER A 164 -16.86 11.79 31.58
C SER A 164 -16.74 12.46 30.20
N TRP A 165 -15.68 13.24 29.98
CA TRP A 165 -15.42 13.91 28.72
C TRP A 165 -14.86 12.97 27.65
N LYS A 166 -14.18 11.89 28.04
CA LYS A 166 -13.40 11.07 27.11
C LYS A 166 -12.46 11.93 26.25
N ALA A 167 -11.67 12.79 26.92
CA ALA A 167 -10.77 13.73 26.24
C ALA A 167 -9.82 13.05 25.23
N VAL A 168 -9.48 11.79 25.45
CA VAL A 168 -8.65 10.95 24.56
C VAL A 168 -9.24 10.78 23.14
N ASP A 169 -10.57 10.81 23.01
CA ASP A 169 -11.31 10.64 21.75
C ASP A 169 -11.62 11.98 21.07
N SER A 170 -11.02 13.08 21.55
CA SER A 170 -11.22 14.40 20.99
C SER A 170 -10.81 14.46 19.52
N ILE A 171 -11.52 15.30 18.75
CA ILE A 171 -11.26 15.55 17.34
C ILE A 171 -10.74 16.97 17.11
N ASP A 172 -9.93 17.13 16.06
CA ASP A 172 -9.52 18.43 15.56
C ASP A 172 -10.60 19.09 14.67
N SER A 173 -10.30 20.26 14.11
CA SER A 173 -11.18 20.98 13.19
C SER A 173 -11.45 20.24 11.87
N ASN A 174 -10.62 19.26 11.51
CA ASN A 174 -10.75 18.45 10.30
C ASN A 174 -11.47 17.12 10.56
N GLY A 175 -11.86 16.85 11.81
CA GLY A 175 -12.47 15.58 12.22
C GLY A 175 -11.46 14.44 12.42
N GLU A 176 -10.17 14.73 12.57
CA GLU A 176 -9.16 13.76 12.98
C GLU A 176 -9.14 13.60 14.50
N THR A 177 -9.27 12.37 14.98
CA THR A 177 -9.10 12.07 16.42
C THR A 177 -7.64 12.25 16.84
N LEU A 178 -7.37 12.43 18.14
CA LEU A 178 -6.00 12.45 18.68
C LEU A 178 -5.15 11.24 18.26
N LEU A 179 -5.74 10.04 18.20
CA LEU A 179 -5.05 8.82 17.80
C LEU A 179 -4.58 8.89 16.34
N HIS A 180 -5.44 9.33 15.43
CA HIS A 180 -5.10 9.58 14.02
C HIS A 180 -4.00 10.63 13.84
N LEU A 181 -4.04 11.73 14.61
CA LEU A 181 -2.98 12.75 14.60
C LEU A 181 -1.63 12.17 15.04
N ALA A 182 -1.61 11.36 16.10
CA ALA A 182 -0.38 10.70 16.55
C ALA A 182 0.17 9.72 15.50
N ILE A 183 -0.72 8.99 14.80
CA ILE A 183 -0.36 8.07 13.70
C ILE A 183 0.20 8.83 12.50
N SER A 184 -0.42 9.94 12.09
CA SER A 184 0.04 10.73 10.94
C SER A 184 1.41 11.35 11.19
N ARG A 185 1.71 11.69 12.45
CA ARG A 185 3.02 12.15 12.93
C ARG A 185 4.01 11.02 13.21
N LYS A 186 3.61 9.76 13.09
CA LYS A 186 4.43 8.57 13.37
C LYS A 186 5.01 8.54 14.80
N ARG A 187 4.29 9.14 15.76
CA ARG A 187 4.66 9.21 17.18
C ARG A 187 4.11 8.00 17.94
N ALA A 188 4.84 6.89 17.90
CA ALA A 188 4.43 5.64 18.55
C ALA A 188 4.34 5.76 20.09
N ASP A 189 5.16 6.63 20.67
CA ASP A 189 5.17 7.00 22.08
C ASP A 189 3.85 7.64 22.53
N VAL A 190 3.32 8.56 21.72
CA VAL A 190 2.01 9.19 21.97
C VAL A 190 0.88 8.20 21.70
N VAL A 191 0.99 7.37 20.66
CA VAL A 191 -0.01 6.32 20.42
C VAL A 191 -0.11 5.39 21.63
N GLN A 192 1.01 4.92 22.16
CA GLN A 192 1.02 4.07 23.35
C GLN A 192 0.34 4.76 24.54
N LEU A 193 0.67 6.04 24.80
CA LEU A 193 0.02 6.82 25.85
C LEU A 193 -1.51 6.89 25.64
N LEU A 194 -1.98 7.21 24.43
CA LEU A 194 -3.41 7.28 24.16
C LEU A 194 -4.11 5.92 24.35
N LEU A 195 -3.44 4.82 24.02
CA LEU A 195 -3.94 3.46 24.25
C LEU A 195 -4.02 3.08 25.73
N GLU A 196 -3.10 3.58 26.57
CA GLU A 196 -3.16 3.45 28.03
C GLU A 196 -4.42 4.13 28.61
N PHE A 197 -4.89 5.22 27.99
CA PHE A 197 -6.13 5.92 28.33
C PHE A 197 -7.38 5.40 27.59
N GLU A 198 -7.33 4.17 27.07
CA GLU A 198 -8.46 3.50 26.39
C GLU A 198 -9.04 4.26 25.18
N ALA A 199 -8.16 4.89 24.37
CA ALA A 199 -8.58 5.53 23.12
C ALA A 199 -9.41 4.60 22.22
N ASN A 200 -10.43 5.14 21.57
CA ASN A 200 -11.27 4.39 20.66
C ASN A 200 -10.51 3.94 19.41
N LEU A 201 -10.19 2.64 19.36
CA LEU A 201 -9.47 1.97 18.28
C LEU A 201 -10.24 1.92 16.96
N GLU A 202 -11.56 2.10 16.99
CA GLU A 202 -12.44 2.03 15.81
C GLU A 202 -13.01 3.41 15.46
N ALA A 203 -12.43 4.48 16.02
CA ALA A 203 -12.78 5.85 15.66
C ALA A 203 -12.53 6.10 14.17
N ARG A 204 -13.25 7.06 13.57
CA ARG A 204 -13.06 7.40 12.15
C ARG A 204 -12.57 8.81 12.01
N ASN A 205 -11.55 8.99 11.18
CA ASN A 205 -11.12 10.33 10.80
C ASN A 205 -12.06 10.95 9.74
N GLY A 206 -11.76 12.18 9.31
CA GLY A 206 -12.52 12.88 8.26
C GLY A 206 -12.58 12.14 6.91
N SER A 207 -11.67 11.19 6.66
CA SER A 207 -11.68 10.34 5.45
C SER A 207 -12.50 9.04 5.61
N GLY A 208 -13.00 8.76 6.82
CA GLY A 208 -13.71 7.54 7.16
C GLY A 208 -12.82 6.34 7.45
N SER A 209 -11.50 6.53 7.59
CA SER A 209 -10.54 5.47 7.87
C SER A 209 -10.43 5.19 9.37
N THR A 210 -10.14 3.94 9.75
CA THR A 210 -9.80 3.55 11.12
C THR A 210 -8.32 3.85 11.46
N PRO A 211 -7.94 3.91 12.76
CA PRO A 211 -6.56 4.06 13.20
C PRO A 211 -5.63 3.00 12.59
N LEU A 212 -6.07 1.75 12.52
CA LEU A 212 -5.27 0.67 11.93
C LEU A 212 -5.12 0.84 10.41
N GLU A 213 -6.17 1.27 9.71
CA GLU A 213 -6.08 1.63 8.28
C GLU A 213 -5.14 2.82 8.05
N ALA A 214 -5.16 3.83 8.92
CA ALA A 214 -4.25 4.98 8.85
C ALA A 214 -2.78 4.57 9.11
N ALA A 215 -2.53 3.69 10.07
CA ALA A 215 -1.20 3.13 10.35
C ALA A 215 -0.71 2.27 9.17
N ALA A 216 -1.61 1.50 8.56
CA ALA A 216 -1.34 0.75 7.34
C ALA A 216 -1.04 1.66 6.14
N SER A 217 -1.70 2.82 6.03
CA SER A 217 -1.44 3.81 4.98
C SER A 217 -0.08 4.50 5.14
N SER A 218 0.31 4.83 6.38
CA SER A 218 1.56 5.53 6.69
C SER A 218 2.80 4.63 6.71
N GLY A 219 2.60 3.30 6.75
CA GLY A 219 3.65 2.30 6.82
C GLY A 219 4.28 2.16 8.22
N ALA A 220 3.59 2.63 9.26
CA ALA A 220 4.11 2.63 10.64
C ALA A 220 3.92 1.27 11.31
N ALA A 221 4.82 0.31 11.04
CA ALA A 221 4.74 -1.07 11.53
C ALA A 221 4.64 -1.18 13.07
N LEU A 222 5.45 -0.41 13.81
CA LEU A 222 5.39 -0.40 15.28
C LEU A 222 4.04 0.07 15.80
N ILE A 223 3.45 1.09 15.16
CA ILE A 223 2.14 1.61 15.55
C ILE A 223 1.04 0.60 15.22
N ALA A 224 1.10 -0.05 14.06
CA ALA A 224 0.18 -1.14 13.72
C ALA A 224 0.29 -2.29 14.72
N GLU A 225 1.50 -2.63 15.18
CA GLU A 225 1.72 -3.65 16.22
C GLU A 225 1.05 -3.27 17.55
N LEU A 226 1.23 -2.03 18.01
CA LEU A 226 0.61 -1.51 19.23
C LEU A 226 -0.92 -1.57 19.14
N LEU A 227 -1.50 -1.12 18.03
CA LEU A 227 -2.96 -1.15 17.83
C LEU A 227 -3.50 -2.59 17.88
N LEU A 228 -2.81 -3.54 17.24
CA LEU A 228 -3.22 -4.94 17.26
C LEU A 228 -3.02 -5.61 18.62
N ALA A 229 -2.00 -5.22 19.38
CA ALA A 229 -1.81 -5.68 20.76
C ALA A 229 -2.98 -5.27 21.66
N HIS A 230 -3.57 -4.08 21.40
CA HIS A 230 -4.76 -3.58 22.07
C HIS A 230 -6.09 -4.06 21.45
N LYS A 231 -6.05 -5.08 20.58
CA LYS A 231 -7.23 -5.71 19.95
C LYS A 231 -8.01 -4.82 18.96
N ALA A 232 -7.33 -3.93 18.24
CA ALA A 232 -7.94 -3.24 17.10
C ALA A 232 -8.45 -4.25 16.06
N ASN A 233 -9.57 -3.93 15.40
CA ASN A 233 -10.15 -4.82 14.40
C ASN A 233 -9.25 -4.92 13.16
N ILE A 234 -8.87 -6.15 12.82
CA ILE A 234 -7.98 -6.47 11.71
C ILE A 234 -8.72 -6.41 10.36
N GLU A 235 -10.04 -6.64 10.39
CA GLU A 235 -10.85 -6.81 9.19
C GLU A 235 -11.53 -5.51 8.74
N ARG A 236 -11.86 -5.44 7.45
CA ARG A 236 -12.61 -4.32 6.87
C ARG A 236 -13.99 -4.22 7.51
N GLN A 237 -14.33 -3.03 8.00
CA GLN A 237 -15.70 -2.71 8.43
C GLN A 237 -16.61 -2.42 7.22
N GLU A 238 -17.92 -2.66 7.34
CA GLU A 238 -18.87 -2.53 6.21
C GLU A 238 -18.93 -1.13 5.58
N THR A 239 -18.67 -0.10 6.37
CA THR A 239 -18.67 1.29 5.94
C THR A 239 -17.36 1.71 5.26
N SER A 240 -16.27 0.96 5.49
CA SER A 240 -14.96 1.26 4.92
C SER A 240 -14.86 0.71 3.50
N THR A 241 -14.26 1.49 2.61
CA THR A 241 -13.99 1.04 1.23
C THR A 241 -12.91 -0.04 1.21
N PHE A 242 -11.85 0.19 1.97
CA PHE A 242 -10.69 -0.67 2.13
C PHE A 242 -10.58 -1.16 3.58
N GLY A 243 -9.98 -2.32 3.78
CA GLY A 243 -9.54 -2.77 5.11
C GLY A 243 -8.04 -2.58 5.30
N PRO A 244 -7.50 -2.80 6.51
CA PRO A 244 -6.08 -2.62 6.80
C PRO A 244 -5.14 -3.36 5.83
N ILE A 245 -5.46 -4.62 5.51
CA ILE A 245 -4.67 -5.45 4.58
C ILE A 245 -4.67 -4.88 3.15
N HIS A 246 -5.79 -4.32 2.70
CA HIS A 246 -5.94 -3.69 1.40
C HIS A 246 -5.09 -2.43 1.29
N VAL A 247 -5.12 -1.58 2.31
CA VAL A 247 -4.36 -0.33 2.36
C VAL A 247 -2.85 -0.62 2.38
N ALA A 248 -2.41 -1.56 3.24
CA ALA A 248 -1.00 -1.96 3.31
C ALA A 248 -0.49 -2.53 1.97
N ALA A 249 -1.29 -3.39 1.33
CA ALA A 249 -0.97 -3.99 0.04
C ALA A 249 -0.91 -2.96 -1.09
N LYS A 250 -1.89 -2.03 -1.15
CA LYS A 250 -1.95 -0.95 -2.14
C LYS A 250 -0.75 -0.01 -2.04
N GLN A 251 -0.40 0.42 -0.83
CA GLN A 251 0.71 1.36 -0.63
C GLN A 251 2.09 0.70 -0.75
N GLY A 252 2.17 -0.62 -0.57
CA GLY A 252 3.43 -1.37 -0.66
C GLY A 252 4.15 -1.55 0.67
N HIS A 253 3.45 -1.37 1.80
CA HIS A 253 4.04 -1.45 3.14
C HIS A 253 4.16 -2.90 3.60
N CYS A 254 5.21 -3.58 3.13
CA CYS A 254 5.42 -5.01 3.31
C CYS A 254 5.49 -5.45 4.78
N GLU A 255 6.10 -4.65 5.66
CA GLU A 255 6.20 -4.99 7.09
C GLU A 255 4.84 -4.93 7.80
N VAL A 256 4.02 -3.91 7.51
CA VAL A 256 2.65 -3.85 8.04
C VAL A 256 1.82 -5.00 7.49
N LEU A 257 1.95 -5.29 6.19
CA LEU A 257 1.24 -6.41 5.55
C LEU A 257 1.62 -7.76 6.17
N ARG A 258 2.92 -8.01 6.38
CA ARG A 258 3.44 -9.21 7.05
C ARG A 258 2.85 -9.33 8.46
N LEU A 259 2.83 -8.24 9.20
CA LEU A 259 2.30 -8.19 10.56
C LEU A 259 0.79 -8.49 10.61
N LEU A 260 0.00 -7.92 9.70
CA LEU A 260 -1.43 -8.19 9.58
C LEU A 260 -1.71 -9.67 9.27
N LEU A 261 -0.97 -10.24 8.31
CA LEU A 261 -1.08 -11.66 7.95
C LEU A 261 -0.71 -12.57 9.13
N LEU A 262 0.37 -12.23 9.87
CA LEU A 262 0.79 -12.98 11.05
C LEU A 262 -0.25 -12.95 12.18
N LYS A 263 -1.00 -11.84 12.31
CA LYS A 263 -2.08 -11.68 13.30
C LYS A 263 -3.42 -12.27 12.84
N GLY A 264 -3.46 -12.93 11.68
CA GLY A 264 -4.63 -13.68 11.22
C GLY A 264 -5.58 -12.90 10.32
N ALA A 265 -5.13 -11.82 9.68
CA ALA A 265 -5.91 -11.12 8.66
C ALA A 265 -6.32 -12.05 7.51
N ARG A 266 -7.57 -11.97 7.07
CA ARG A 266 -8.07 -12.74 5.93
C ARG A 266 -7.43 -12.24 4.63
N VAL A 267 -6.59 -13.09 4.05
CA VAL A 267 -5.81 -12.79 2.82
C VAL A 267 -6.71 -12.42 1.65
N ASP A 268 -7.83 -13.14 1.49
CA ASP A 268 -8.80 -12.95 0.41
C ASP A 268 -10.00 -12.09 0.83
N SER A 269 -9.84 -11.22 1.83
CA SER A 269 -10.85 -10.22 2.14
C SER A 269 -11.10 -9.33 0.92
N LEU A 270 -12.33 -8.85 0.78
CA LEU A 270 -12.77 -8.06 -0.37
C LEU A 270 -12.92 -6.59 0.03
N THR A 271 -12.57 -5.68 -0.88
CA THR A 271 -12.95 -4.26 -0.81
C THR A 271 -14.42 -4.07 -1.17
N LYS A 272 -14.92 -2.83 -1.02
CA LYS A 272 -16.30 -2.51 -1.43
C LYS A 272 -16.52 -2.76 -2.92
N ASP A 273 -15.46 -2.63 -3.73
CA ASP A 273 -15.47 -2.87 -5.18
C ASP A 273 -15.18 -4.35 -5.55
N GLY A 274 -15.11 -5.25 -4.56
CA GLY A 274 -14.83 -6.67 -4.76
C GLY A 274 -13.39 -7.01 -5.12
N ASN A 275 -12.44 -6.08 -4.95
CA ASN A 275 -11.01 -6.36 -5.13
C ASN A 275 -10.44 -7.05 -3.89
N THR A 276 -9.47 -7.96 -4.05
CA THR A 276 -8.67 -8.46 -2.93
C THR A 276 -7.43 -7.60 -2.73
N ALA A 277 -6.72 -7.78 -1.60
CA ALA A 277 -5.41 -7.17 -1.39
C ALA A 277 -4.41 -7.49 -2.52
N LEU A 278 -4.51 -8.69 -3.11
CA LEU A 278 -3.67 -9.11 -4.24
C LEU A 278 -3.97 -8.31 -5.52
N HIS A 279 -5.25 -8.00 -5.80
CA HIS A 279 -5.62 -7.15 -6.95
C HIS A 279 -4.97 -5.77 -6.84
N LEU A 280 -5.06 -5.14 -5.66
CA LEU A 280 -4.50 -3.81 -5.41
C LEU A 280 -2.97 -3.80 -5.46
N ALA A 281 -2.31 -4.83 -4.90
CA ALA A 281 -0.86 -4.94 -4.95
C ALA A 281 -0.34 -5.12 -6.38
N VAL A 282 -1.08 -5.84 -7.23
CA VAL A 282 -0.74 -6.02 -8.66
C VAL A 282 -0.97 -4.74 -9.45
N GLU A 283 -2.09 -4.03 -9.22
CA GLU A 283 -2.42 -2.76 -9.87
C GLU A 283 -1.35 -1.69 -9.61
N GLU A 284 -0.89 -1.57 -8.36
CA GLU A 284 0.11 -0.58 -7.94
C GLU A 284 1.57 -1.08 -8.08
N ASN A 285 1.77 -2.23 -8.73
CA ASN A 285 3.07 -2.86 -8.97
C ASN A 285 3.94 -3.08 -7.71
N LYS A 286 3.32 -3.60 -6.64
CA LYS A 286 3.99 -3.89 -5.37
C LYS A 286 4.48 -5.34 -5.32
N ILE A 287 5.55 -5.64 -6.06
CA ILE A 287 6.09 -7.00 -6.24
C ILE A 287 6.31 -7.75 -4.92
N GLU A 288 6.90 -7.11 -3.92
CA GLU A 288 7.17 -7.76 -2.62
C GLU A 288 5.87 -8.06 -1.84
N CYS A 289 4.88 -7.16 -1.87
CA CYS A 289 3.54 -7.45 -1.32
C CYS A 289 2.86 -8.61 -2.05
N VAL A 290 2.99 -8.68 -3.37
CA VAL A 290 2.45 -9.78 -4.18
C VAL A 290 3.09 -11.11 -3.77
N LYS A 291 4.42 -11.17 -3.64
CA LYS A 291 5.12 -12.38 -3.14
C LYS A 291 4.64 -12.78 -1.76
N LEU A 292 4.49 -11.83 -0.84
CA LEU A 292 4.01 -12.08 0.52
C LEU A 292 2.59 -12.64 0.53
N LEU A 293 1.67 -12.05 -0.24
CA LEU A 293 0.29 -12.51 -0.34
C LEU A 293 0.20 -13.91 -0.93
N LEU A 294 0.92 -14.19 -2.03
CA LEU A 294 0.96 -15.52 -2.65
C LEU A 294 1.56 -16.58 -1.71
N ALA A 295 2.63 -16.23 -0.98
CA ALA A 295 3.23 -17.12 0.02
C ALA A 295 2.28 -17.42 1.20
N ASN A 296 1.31 -16.55 1.49
CA ASN A 296 0.27 -16.75 2.49
C ASN A 296 -1.04 -17.32 1.91
N GLY A 297 -1.00 -17.90 0.70
CA GLY A 297 -2.12 -18.62 0.12
C GLY A 297 -3.20 -17.75 -0.52
N ALA A 298 -2.88 -16.51 -0.92
CA ALA A 298 -3.82 -15.64 -1.64
C ALA A 298 -4.35 -16.31 -2.90
N ARG A 299 -5.67 -16.29 -3.07
CA ARG A 299 -6.34 -16.84 -4.25
C ARG A 299 -6.20 -15.90 -5.45
N THR A 300 -5.85 -16.49 -6.59
CA THR A 300 -5.59 -15.76 -7.83
C THR A 300 -6.74 -15.86 -8.84
N ASP A 301 -7.74 -16.69 -8.55
CA ASP A 301 -8.92 -16.96 -9.37
C ASP A 301 -10.10 -16.03 -9.05
N ILE A 302 -10.01 -15.25 -7.97
CA ILE A 302 -11.03 -14.29 -7.57
C ILE A 302 -11.17 -13.20 -8.63
N ARG A 303 -12.43 -12.86 -8.93
CA ARG A 303 -12.82 -11.86 -9.93
C ARG A 303 -13.37 -10.65 -9.19
N ASN A 304 -12.91 -9.45 -9.57
CA ASN A 304 -13.43 -8.22 -8.98
C ASN A 304 -14.87 -7.93 -9.42
N ALA A 305 -15.60 -7.09 -8.67
CA ALA A 305 -17.02 -6.85 -8.95
C ALA A 305 -17.26 -5.92 -10.17
N GLY A 306 -16.26 -5.11 -10.54
CA GLY A 306 -16.42 -4.10 -11.59
C GLY A 306 -16.40 -4.65 -13.02
N LYS A 307 -15.37 -5.43 -13.35
CA LYS A 307 -15.17 -6.00 -14.71
C LYS A 307 -15.10 -7.52 -14.71
N GLY A 308 -15.13 -8.14 -13.53
CA GLY A 308 -14.85 -9.56 -13.38
C GLY A 308 -13.39 -9.89 -13.68
N ASP A 309 -12.48 -8.92 -13.55
CA ASP A 309 -11.06 -9.08 -13.83
C ASP A 309 -10.40 -9.87 -12.69
N THR A 310 -9.55 -10.82 -13.06
CA THR A 310 -8.61 -11.47 -12.12
C THR A 310 -7.32 -10.67 -12.02
N VAL A 311 -6.47 -11.02 -11.05
CA VAL A 311 -5.14 -10.41 -10.88
C VAL A 311 -4.28 -10.47 -12.16
N LEU A 312 -4.42 -11.51 -12.98
CA LEU A 312 -3.69 -11.61 -14.25
C LEU A 312 -4.24 -10.65 -15.32
N HIS A 313 -5.55 -10.37 -15.33
CA HIS A 313 -6.11 -9.35 -16.23
C HIS A 313 -5.59 -7.96 -15.88
N ILE A 314 -5.46 -7.65 -14.58
CA ILE A 314 -4.89 -6.38 -14.11
C ILE A 314 -3.41 -6.29 -14.51
N ALA A 315 -2.61 -7.33 -14.27
CA ALA A 315 -1.20 -7.38 -14.68
C ALA A 315 -1.03 -7.24 -16.21
N ALA A 316 -1.92 -7.89 -16.97
CA ALA A 316 -1.95 -7.77 -18.42
C ALA A 316 -2.35 -6.37 -18.90
N SER A 317 -3.30 -5.70 -18.23
CA SER A 317 -3.73 -4.35 -18.56
C SER A 317 -2.67 -3.29 -18.24
N THR A 318 -1.92 -3.47 -17.16
CA THR A 318 -0.86 -2.53 -16.73
C THR A 318 0.39 -2.62 -17.60
N GLY A 319 0.63 -3.77 -18.25
CA GLY A 319 1.79 -3.92 -19.13
C GLY A 319 3.05 -4.43 -18.41
N ASP A 320 2.94 -4.86 -17.15
CA ASP A 320 4.09 -5.31 -16.37
C ASP A 320 4.45 -6.79 -16.67
N HIS A 321 5.49 -6.97 -17.48
CA HIS A 321 6.05 -8.28 -17.82
C HIS A 321 6.53 -9.08 -16.60
N ASN A 322 7.20 -8.43 -15.64
CA ASN A 322 7.75 -9.11 -14.47
C ASN A 322 6.63 -9.59 -13.54
N MET A 323 5.58 -8.78 -13.38
CA MET A 323 4.41 -9.14 -12.60
C MET A 323 3.66 -10.32 -13.24
N VAL A 324 3.45 -10.29 -14.55
CA VAL A 324 2.82 -11.41 -15.28
C VAL A 324 3.66 -12.69 -15.13
N GLU A 325 4.99 -12.61 -15.28
CA GLU A 325 5.85 -13.78 -15.12
C GLU A 325 5.78 -14.34 -13.68
N LEU A 326 5.80 -13.46 -12.68
CA LEU A 326 5.67 -13.85 -11.27
C LEU A 326 4.35 -14.57 -11.00
N LEU A 327 3.23 -14.03 -11.48
CA LEU A 327 1.92 -14.64 -11.34
C LEU A 327 1.87 -16.01 -12.04
N LEU A 328 2.38 -16.11 -13.28
CA LEU A 328 2.38 -17.39 -14.02
C LEU A 328 3.25 -18.46 -13.34
N ARG A 329 4.39 -18.09 -12.76
CA ARG A 329 5.23 -19.01 -11.96
C ARG A 329 4.50 -19.57 -10.74
N ASN A 330 3.52 -18.84 -10.21
CA ASN A 330 2.66 -19.27 -9.10
C ASN A 330 1.39 -20.01 -9.55
N GLY A 331 1.32 -20.45 -10.82
CA GLY A 331 0.27 -21.34 -11.31
C GLY A 331 -1.07 -20.66 -11.63
N VAL A 332 -1.07 -19.34 -11.85
CA VAL A 332 -2.30 -18.60 -12.17
C VAL A 332 -2.89 -19.07 -13.50
N ASN A 333 -4.21 -19.32 -13.51
CA ASN A 333 -4.92 -19.74 -14.70
C ASN A 333 -5.07 -18.57 -15.70
N LYS A 334 -4.39 -18.69 -16.84
CA LYS A 334 -4.39 -17.70 -17.92
C LYS A 334 -5.63 -17.68 -18.81
N TYR A 335 -6.51 -18.66 -18.67
CA TYR A 335 -7.70 -18.82 -19.52
C TYR A 335 -8.99 -18.32 -18.88
N VAL A 336 -8.92 -17.81 -17.64
CA VAL A 336 -10.08 -17.19 -16.99
C VAL A 336 -10.52 -16.00 -17.83
N ARG A 337 -11.83 -15.87 -18.02
CA ARG A 337 -12.43 -14.76 -18.76
C ARG A 337 -13.11 -13.80 -17.80
N ASN A 338 -12.97 -12.51 -18.07
CA ASN A 338 -13.69 -11.46 -17.37
C ASN A 338 -15.14 -11.32 -17.88
N ASP A 339 -15.91 -10.34 -17.37
CA ASP A 339 -17.33 -10.19 -17.74
C ASP A 339 -17.53 -9.79 -19.21
N SER A 340 -16.50 -9.20 -19.82
CA SER A 340 -16.44 -8.94 -21.27
C SER A 340 -16.04 -10.17 -22.08
N SER A 341 -15.97 -11.36 -21.47
CA SER A 341 -15.51 -12.62 -22.08
C SER A 341 -14.07 -12.59 -22.61
N LYS A 342 -13.25 -11.64 -22.15
CA LYS A 342 -11.84 -11.46 -22.54
C LYS A 342 -10.93 -12.23 -21.58
N ALA A 343 -9.92 -12.89 -22.12
CA ALA A 343 -8.82 -13.45 -21.34
C ALA A 343 -7.73 -12.38 -21.11
N ALA A 344 -6.78 -12.66 -20.22
CA ALA A 344 -5.65 -11.75 -19.97
C ALA A 344 -4.84 -11.41 -21.23
N TYR A 345 -4.76 -12.35 -22.20
CA TYR A 345 -4.15 -12.10 -23.51
C TYR A 345 -4.90 -11.01 -24.30
N ASP A 346 -6.23 -11.10 -24.38
CA ASP A 346 -7.05 -10.15 -25.13
C ASP A 346 -6.93 -8.74 -24.53
N VAL A 347 -6.87 -8.65 -23.20
CA VAL A 347 -6.64 -7.39 -22.49
C VAL A 347 -5.26 -6.81 -22.79
N ALA A 348 -4.20 -7.64 -22.79
CA ALA A 348 -2.86 -7.19 -23.16
C ALA A 348 -2.80 -6.73 -24.64
N ALA A 349 -3.52 -7.42 -25.53
CA ALA A 349 -3.57 -7.11 -26.95
C ALA A 349 -4.28 -5.78 -27.22
N GLU A 350 -5.43 -5.54 -26.58
CA GLU A 350 -6.15 -4.26 -26.67
C GLU A 350 -5.33 -3.07 -26.16
N LYS A 351 -4.50 -3.29 -25.14
CA LYS A 351 -3.61 -2.27 -24.60
C LYS A 351 -2.28 -2.13 -25.37
N GLY A 352 -2.02 -2.99 -26.34
CA GLY A 352 -0.81 -2.96 -27.17
C GLY A 352 0.46 -3.45 -26.45
N HIS A 353 0.33 -4.23 -25.37
CA HIS A 353 1.45 -4.67 -24.55
C HIS A 353 2.14 -5.92 -25.12
N SER A 354 2.87 -5.73 -26.22
CA SER A 354 3.52 -6.82 -26.96
C SER A 354 4.54 -7.62 -26.13
N ARG A 355 5.23 -6.97 -25.17
CA ARG A 355 6.19 -7.62 -24.26
C ARG A 355 5.58 -8.68 -23.36
N ILE A 356 4.27 -8.66 -23.16
CA ILE A 356 3.55 -9.66 -22.34
C ILE A 356 3.20 -10.90 -23.17
N PHE A 357 3.12 -10.79 -24.49
CA PHE A 357 2.78 -11.92 -25.36
C PHE A 357 3.78 -13.08 -25.18
N ASP A 358 5.06 -12.74 -25.02
CA ASP A 358 6.14 -13.67 -24.71
C ASP A 358 6.06 -14.26 -23.30
N ALA A 359 5.36 -13.65 -22.35
CA ALA A 359 5.20 -14.19 -21.00
C ALA A 359 3.98 -15.12 -20.90
N LEU A 360 2.87 -14.78 -21.58
CA LEU A 360 1.65 -15.62 -21.61
C LEU A 360 1.84 -16.92 -22.43
N ARG A 361 2.84 -16.92 -23.34
CA ARG A 361 3.58 -18.03 -24.00
C ARG A 361 2.93 -19.43 -23.98
N LEU A 362 1.91 -19.61 -24.81
CA LEU A 362 1.56 -20.91 -25.41
C LEU A 362 2.15 -21.07 -26.82
N GLY A 363 2.63 -19.98 -27.42
CA GLY A 363 3.23 -19.96 -28.76
C GLY A 363 4.58 -20.68 -28.79
N ASP A 364 5.40 -20.57 -27.75
CA ASP A 364 6.71 -21.22 -27.67
C ASP A 364 6.65 -22.74 -27.66
N ASP A 365 5.78 -23.32 -26.83
CA ASP A 365 5.64 -24.77 -26.74
C ASP A 365 5.14 -25.34 -28.08
N LEU A 366 4.24 -24.61 -28.74
CA LEU A 366 3.74 -24.94 -30.07
C LEU A 366 4.86 -24.82 -31.12
N CYS A 367 5.65 -23.74 -31.09
CA CYS A 367 6.81 -23.51 -31.95
C CYS A 367 7.91 -24.57 -31.74
N ILE A 368 8.15 -25.02 -30.50
CA ILE A 368 9.10 -26.08 -30.16
C ILE A 368 8.60 -27.43 -30.69
N ALA A 369 7.33 -27.74 -30.48
CA ALA A 369 6.71 -28.96 -30.99
C ALA A 369 6.74 -28.99 -32.54
N ALA A 370 6.42 -27.86 -33.18
CA ALA A 370 6.50 -27.67 -34.63
C ALA A 370 7.93 -27.84 -35.17
N ARG A 371 8.93 -27.27 -34.49
CA ARG A 371 10.36 -27.43 -34.85
C ARG A 371 10.82 -28.89 -34.77
N LYS A 372 10.36 -29.62 -33.76
CA LYS A 372 10.71 -31.03 -33.57
C LYS A 372 9.94 -31.96 -34.50
N GLY A 373 8.79 -31.53 -35.02
CA GLY A 373 7.89 -32.35 -35.81
C GLY A 373 6.96 -33.22 -34.95
N GLU A 374 6.78 -32.88 -33.67
CA GLU A 374 5.96 -33.67 -32.74
C GLU A 374 4.47 -33.39 -32.96
N VAL A 375 3.88 -34.02 -33.98
CA VAL A 375 2.46 -33.83 -34.37
C VAL A 375 1.50 -34.00 -33.19
N ARG A 376 1.70 -35.04 -32.35
CA ARG A 376 0.86 -35.29 -31.17
C ARG A 376 0.92 -34.16 -30.15
N SER A 377 2.12 -33.60 -29.92
CA SER A 377 2.32 -32.46 -29.01
C SER A 377 1.67 -31.20 -29.57
N ILE A 378 1.80 -30.96 -30.88
CA ILE A 378 1.14 -29.84 -31.59
C ILE A 378 -0.38 -29.93 -31.41
N GLN A 379 -0.97 -31.09 -31.71
CA GLN A 379 -2.43 -31.31 -31.57
C GLN A 379 -2.90 -31.10 -30.13
N LYS A 380 -2.20 -31.69 -29.15
CA LYS A 380 -2.53 -31.54 -27.72
C LYS A 380 -2.40 -30.10 -27.23
N LEU A 381 -1.42 -29.35 -27.71
CA LEU A 381 -1.22 -27.95 -27.35
C LEU A 381 -2.33 -27.07 -27.96
N LEU A 382 -2.71 -27.32 -29.21
CA LEU A 382 -3.83 -26.65 -29.86
C LEU A 382 -5.17 -26.97 -29.17
N GLU A 383 -5.40 -28.23 -28.78
CA GLU A 383 -6.58 -28.66 -28.00
C GLU A 383 -6.63 -28.00 -26.61
N LYS A 384 -5.46 -27.72 -26.01
CA LYS A 384 -5.32 -26.94 -24.76
C LYS A 384 -5.42 -25.43 -24.96
N GLY A 385 -5.82 -24.97 -26.16
CA GLY A 385 -6.03 -23.55 -26.45
C GLY A 385 -4.76 -22.76 -26.77
N ALA A 386 -3.69 -23.41 -27.23
CA ALA A 386 -2.55 -22.70 -27.80
C ALA A 386 -2.97 -21.96 -29.08
N PHE A 387 -2.59 -20.69 -29.19
CA PHE A 387 -2.88 -19.89 -30.38
C PHE A 387 -2.07 -20.40 -31.58
N VAL A 388 -2.72 -20.78 -32.67
CA VAL A 388 -2.08 -21.40 -33.86
C VAL A 388 -1.05 -20.49 -34.52
N ASN A 389 -1.29 -19.17 -34.50
CA ASN A 389 -0.37 -18.14 -34.98
C ASN A 389 0.51 -17.57 -33.85
N GLY A 390 0.62 -18.28 -32.72
CA GLY A 390 1.42 -17.87 -31.57
C GLY A 390 2.87 -17.66 -31.97
N ARG A 391 3.40 -16.48 -31.70
CA ARG A 391 4.79 -16.16 -32.01
C ARG A 391 5.70 -16.61 -30.86
N ASP A 392 6.89 -17.04 -31.21
CA ASP A 392 7.96 -17.24 -30.23
C ASP A 392 8.77 -15.96 -30.02
N GLN A 393 9.74 -15.99 -29.10
CA GLN A 393 10.67 -14.88 -28.80
C GLN A 393 11.43 -14.28 -29.99
N ASN A 394 11.43 -14.93 -31.15
CA ASN A 394 12.04 -14.38 -32.36
C ASN A 394 10.98 -13.76 -33.29
N GLY A 395 9.74 -13.59 -32.82
CA GLY A 395 8.59 -13.21 -33.63
C GLY A 395 8.12 -14.31 -34.59
N TRP A 396 8.62 -15.54 -34.46
CA TRP A 396 8.36 -16.62 -35.42
C TRP A 396 7.12 -17.42 -35.06
N THR A 397 6.29 -17.72 -36.07
CA THR A 397 5.14 -18.63 -35.90
C THR A 397 5.60 -20.10 -35.89
N PRO A 398 4.73 -21.05 -35.48
CA PRO A 398 5.06 -22.47 -35.51
C PRO A 398 5.34 -22.94 -36.95
N LEU A 399 4.70 -22.31 -37.94
CA LEU A 399 4.95 -22.57 -39.36
C LEU A 399 6.39 -22.20 -39.75
N HIS A 400 6.88 -21.01 -39.36
CA HIS A 400 8.27 -20.61 -39.61
C HIS A 400 9.26 -21.67 -39.07
N ARG A 401 9.02 -22.18 -37.86
CA ARG A 401 9.86 -23.19 -37.23
C ARG A 401 9.78 -24.55 -37.92
N ALA A 402 8.59 -24.99 -38.32
CA ALA A 402 8.39 -26.24 -39.05
C ALA A 402 9.05 -26.18 -40.44
N CYS A 403 8.86 -25.07 -41.16
CA CYS A 403 9.40 -24.83 -42.50
C CYS A 403 10.93 -24.70 -42.51
N PHE A 404 11.51 -23.98 -41.53
CA PHE A 404 12.96 -23.88 -41.35
C PHE A 404 13.62 -25.24 -41.09
N LYS A 405 12.93 -26.18 -40.43
CA LYS A 405 13.45 -27.53 -40.15
C LYS A 405 13.00 -28.60 -41.14
N GLY A 406 12.18 -28.27 -42.13
CA GLY A 406 11.71 -29.22 -43.14
C GLY A 406 10.73 -30.26 -42.60
N ARG A 407 9.98 -29.96 -41.52
CA ARG A 407 9.05 -30.90 -40.89
C ARG A 407 7.71 -30.91 -41.61
N ILE A 408 7.62 -31.64 -42.72
CA ILE A 408 6.44 -31.70 -43.60
C ILE A 408 5.17 -32.10 -42.83
N ASP A 409 5.22 -33.10 -41.96
CA ASP A 409 4.04 -33.54 -41.18
C ASP A 409 3.50 -32.46 -40.24
N ALA A 410 4.40 -31.71 -39.58
CA ALA A 410 4.00 -30.58 -38.76
C ALA A 410 3.45 -29.42 -39.60
N VAL A 411 4.00 -29.18 -40.79
CA VAL A 411 3.47 -28.19 -41.74
C VAL A 411 2.04 -28.58 -42.16
N HIS A 412 1.80 -29.83 -42.55
CA HIS A 412 0.45 -30.29 -42.92
C HIS A 412 -0.56 -30.08 -41.78
N VAL A 413 -0.22 -30.51 -40.56
CA VAL A 413 -1.10 -30.37 -39.40
C VAL A 413 -1.38 -28.90 -39.08
N LEU A 414 -0.37 -28.03 -39.16
CA LEU A 414 -0.57 -26.60 -38.93
C LEU A 414 -1.44 -25.95 -40.02
N LEU A 415 -1.28 -26.37 -41.29
CA LEU A 415 -2.09 -25.91 -42.43
C LEU A 415 -3.54 -26.37 -42.32
N GLU A 416 -3.79 -27.62 -41.93
CA GLU A 416 -5.13 -28.14 -41.65
C GLU A 416 -5.82 -27.38 -40.51
N LYS A 417 -5.04 -26.84 -39.57
CA LYS A 417 -5.53 -26.03 -38.45
C LYS A 417 -5.63 -24.54 -38.77
N GLY A 418 -5.47 -24.14 -40.04
CA GLY A 418 -5.72 -22.78 -40.51
C GLY A 418 -4.67 -21.76 -40.10
N ILE A 419 -3.40 -22.17 -39.98
CA ILE A 419 -2.29 -21.25 -39.72
C ILE A 419 -2.15 -20.22 -40.85
N ASP A 420 -1.78 -18.98 -40.50
CA ASP A 420 -1.51 -17.93 -41.49
C ASP A 420 -0.21 -18.23 -42.25
N LEU A 421 -0.36 -18.44 -43.56
CA LEU A 421 0.71 -18.77 -44.51
C LEU A 421 1.67 -17.60 -44.75
N ASN A 422 1.14 -16.37 -44.71
CA ASN A 422 1.86 -15.17 -45.11
C ASN A 422 2.24 -14.31 -43.91
N ALA A 423 2.13 -14.85 -42.69
CA ALA A 423 2.59 -14.20 -41.49
C ALA A 423 4.08 -13.81 -41.63
N GLU A 424 4.38 -12.56 -41.34
CA GLU A 424 5.74 -12.02 -41.40
C GLU A 424 6.38 -11.94 -40.01
N ASP A 425 7.67 -12.28 -39.94
CA ASP A 425 8.50 -12.05 -38.76
C ASP A 425 8.97 -10.58 -38.66
N GLU A 426 9.79 -10.27 -37.65
CA GLU A 426 10.29 -8.91 -37.42
C GLU A 426 11.19 -8.37 -38.54
N GLU A 427 11.74 -9.23 -39.41
CA GLU A 427 12.54 -8.85 -40.58
C GLU A 427 11.72 -8.89 -41.89
N GLY A 428 10.41 -9.16 -41.82
CA GLY A 428 9.51 -9.30 -42.96
C GLY A 428 9.63 -10.65 -43.67
N TYR A 429 10.27 -11.64 -43.06
CA TYR A 429 10.37 -12.98 -43.64
C TYR A 429 9.08 -13.75 -43.42
N THR A 430 8.65 -14.46 -44.45
CA THR A 430 7.53 -15.41 -44.39
C THR A 430 8.02 -16.84 -44.23
N ALA A 431 7.12 -17.77 -43.89
CA ALA A 431 7.45 -19.19 -43.81
C ALA A 431 8.02 -19.77 -45.12
N LEU A 432 7.60 -19.23 -46.28
CA LEU A 432 8.13 -19.59 -47.60
C LEU A 432 9.60 -19.18 -47.74
N HIS A 433 9.97 -17.97 -47.32
CA HIS A 433 11.38 -17.55 -47.31
C HIS A 433 12.23 -18.49 -46.44
N CYS A 434 11.74 -18.89 -45.27
CA CYS A 434 12.45 -19.83 -44.39
C CYS A 434 12.61 -21.23 -45.02
N ALA A 435 11.59 -21.75 -45.71
CA ALA A 435 11.65 -23.05 -46.40
C ALA A 435 12.68 -23.03 -47.54
N VAL A 436 12.66 -21.96 -48.34
CA VAL A 436 13.54 -21.79 -49.51
C VAL A 436 14.98 -21.64 -49.09
N GLU A 437 15.26 -20.82 -48.08
CA GLU A 437 16.63 -20.62 -47.60
C GLU A 437 17.25 -21.90 -47.05
N CYS A 438 16.43 -22.72 -46.39
CA CYS A 438 16.88 -24.01 -45.85
C CYS A 438 16.98 -25.11 -46.92
N GLY A 439 16.55 -24.86 -48.15
CA GLY A 439 16.60 -25.83 -49.25
C GLY A 439 15.50 -26.90 -49.18
N ASN A 440 14.43 -26.67 -48.40
CA ASN A 440 13.36 -27.64 -48.20
C ASN A 440 12.35 -27.58 -49.36
N ALA A 441 12.68 -28.21 -50.48
CA ALA A 441 11.88 -28.16 -51.71
C ALA A 441 10.44 -28.67 -51.53
N ASP A 442 10.26 -29.79 -50.82
CA ASP A 442 8.95 -30.40 -50.59
C ASP A 442 8.04 -29.48 -49.77
N VAL A 443 8.58 -28.82 -48.74
CA VAL A 443 7.83 -27.85 -47.93
C VAL A 443 7.49 -26.61 -48.74
N ALA A 444 8.42 -26.11 -49.55
CA ALA A 444 8.17 -24.97 -50.43
C ALA A 444 7.07 -25.30 -51.46
N GLU A 445 7.07 -26.51 -52.02
CA GLU A 445 6.03 -26.96 -52.94
C GLU A 445 4.66 -27.02 -52.26
N VAL A 446 4.58 -27.55 -51.04
CA VAL A 446 3.33 -27.59 -50.26
C VAL A 446 2.81 -26.18 -49.98
N LEU A 447 3.68 -25.25 -49.56
CA LEU A 447 3.29 -23.86 -49.29
C LEU A 447 2.78 -23.16 -50.55
N VAL A 448 3.47 -23.30 -51.69
CA VAL A 448 3.07 -22.71 -52.98
C VAL A 448 1.73 -23.30 -53.46
N LYS A 449 1.55 -24.62 -53.40
CA LYS A 449 0.27 -25.27 -53.75
C LYS A 449 -0.88 -24.81 -52.86
N LYS A 450 -0.60 -24.42 -51.62
CA LYS A 450 -1.58 -23.91 -50.66
C LYS A 450 -1.78 -22.40 -50.75
N GLY A 451 -1.16 -21.73 -51.73
CA GLY A 451 -1.38 -20.31 -52.02
C GLY A 451 -0.55 -19.35 -51.18
N ALA A 452 0.62 -19.77 -50.67
CA ALA A 452 1.56 -18.83 -50.07
C ALA A 452 1.98 -17.76 -51.09
N ASP A 453 2.11 -16.51 -50.63
CA ASP A 453 2.52 -15.39 -51.49
C ASP A 453 3.99 -15.55 -51.90
N VAL A 454 4.19 -15.86 -53.18
CA VAL A 454 5.51 -16.05 -53.78
C VAL A 454 6.26 -14.74 -54.04
N GLU A 455 5.54 -13.61 -54.06
CA GLU A 455 6.08 -12.27 -54.29
C GLU A 455 6.28 -11.47 -53.00
N ALA A 456 5.99 -12.06 -51.84
CA ALA A 456 6.22 -11.45 -50.54
C ALA A 456 7.67 -10.95 -50.41
N ARG A 457 7.84 -9.76 -49.83
CA ARG A 457 9.14 -9.08 -49.71
C ARG A 457 9.51 -8.90 -48.25
N SER A 458 10.72 -9.34 -47.89
CA SER A 458 11.32 -8.95 -46.61
C SER A 458 11.54 -7.44 -46.51
N LYS A 459 11.83 -6.93 -45.31
CA LYS A 459 12.19 -5.51 -45.08
C LYS A 459 13.40 -5.03 -45.89
N LYS A 460 14.20 -5.96 -46.43
CA LYS A 460 15.32 -5.67 -47.34
C LYS A 460 14.93 -5.71 -48.82
N GLY A 461 13.64 -5.84 -49.12
CA GLY A 461 13.10 -5.95 -50.48
C GLY A 461 13.33 -7.31 -51.14
N ILE A 462 13.86 -8.30 -50.41
CA ILE A 462 14.26 -9.60 -50.95
C ILE A 462 13.05 -10.53 -51.03
N THR A 463 12.84 -11.18 -52.19
CA THR A 463 11.82 -12.22 -52.40
C THR A 463 12.37 -13.63 -52.23
N ALA A 464 11.49 -14.61 -52.00
CA ALA A 464 11.87 -16.02 -51.91
C ALA A 464 12.57 -16.52 -53.20
N LEU A 465 12.17 -16.05 -54.38
CA LEU A 465 12.81 -16.39 -55.65
C LEU A 465 14.25 -15.89 -55.73
N GLN A 466 14.51 -14.68 -55.25
CA GLN A 466 15.87 -14.11 -55.20
C GLN A 466 16.78 -14.92 -54.27
N VAL A 467 16.26 -15.37 -53.11
CA VAL A 467 17.00 -16.27 -52.21
C VAL A 467 17.30 -17.62 -52.89
N ALA A 468 16.33 -18.22 -53.58
CA ALA A 468 16.51 -19.49 -54.30
C ALA A 468 17.57 -19.39 -55.40
N LYS A 469 17.56 -18.30 -56.18
CA LYS A 469 18.57 -18.02 -57.23
C LYS A 469 19.96 -17.80 -56.63
N ALA A 470 20.07 -17.00 -55.57
CA ALA A 470 21.33 -16.71 -54.90
C ALA A 470 21.99 -17.97 -54.33
N LEU A 471 21.19 -18.91 -53.81
CA LEU A 471 21.64 -20.19 -53.27
C LEU A 471 21.73 -21.31 -54.34
N ARG A 472 21.41 -21.01 -55.61
CA ARG A 472 21.43 -21.95 -56.75
C ARG A 472 20.51 -23.17 -56.60
N TYR A 473 19.38 -23.03 -55.90
CA TYR A 473 18.39 -24.11 -55.75
C TYR A 473 17.48 -24.21 -56.99
N VAL A 474 17.93 -24.93 -58.01
CA VAL A 474 17.22 -25.07 -59.31
C VAL A 474 15.81 -25.64 -59.15
N GLY A 475 15.63 -26.68 -58.32
CA GLY A 475 14.32 -27.29 -58.07
C GLY A 475 13.33 -26.33 -57.41
N ILE A 476 13.79 -25.57 -56.42
CA ILE A 476 12.97 -24.59 -55.69
C ILE A 476 12.65 -23.38 -56.56
N THR A 477 13.61 -22.90 -57.36
CA THR A 477 13.37 -21.86 -58.37
C THR A 477 12.27 -22.28 -59.34
N ARG A 478 12.28 -23.53 -59.81
CA ARG A 478 11.22 -24.05 -60.69
C ARG A 478 9.85 -24.10 -59.99
N ILE A 479 9.82 -24.53 -58.72
CA ILE A 479 8.59 -24.54 -57.91
C ILE A 479 8.01 -23.12 -57.76
N LEU A 480 8.85 -22.13 -57.45
CA LEU A 480 8.42 -20.74 -57.27
C LEU A 480 7.95 -20.11 -58.59
N VAL A 481 8.67 -20.32 -59.70
CA VAL A 481 8.25 -19.83 -61.03
C VAL A 481 6.95 -20.47 -61.48
N ASN A 482 6.79 -21.79 -61.28
CA ASN A 482 5.53 -22.47 -61.56
C ASN A 482 4.38 -21.99 -60.65
N GLY A 483 4.71 -21.50 -59.45
CA GLY A 483 3.79 -20.85 -58.52
C GLY A 483 3.41 -19.42 -58.88
N GLY A 484 3.90 -18.89 -60.01
CA GLY A 484 3.58 -17.54 -60.49
C GLY A 484 4.59 -16.45 -60.11
N ALA A 485 5.78 -16.81 -59.59
CA ALA A 485 6.79 -15.82 -59.27
C ALA A 485 7.32 -15.11 -60.53
N SER A 486 7.34 -13.78 -60.51
CA SER A 486 7.78 -12.96 -61.64
C SER A 486 9.28 -13.10 -61.86
N THR A 487 9.66 -13.43 -63.09
CA THR A 487 11.07 -13.50 -63.51
C THR A 487 11.64 -12.14 -63.91
N LEU A 488 10.81 -11.08 -63.94
CA LEU A 488 11.22 -9.72 -64.29
C LEU A 488 11.83 -9.05 -63.07
N ASP A 489 13.17 -8.92 -63.07
CA ASP A 489 13.89 -8.13 -62.08
C ASP A 489 13.53 -6.64 -62.26
N HIS A 490 12.46 -6.17 -61.61
CA HIS A 490 12.26 -4.73 -61.43
C HIS A 490 13.38 -4.20 -60.53
N GLN A 491 14.40 -3.64 -61.19
CA GLN A 491 15.51 -2.82 -60.69
C GLN A 491 15.75 -2.86 -59.17
N MET A 492 16.88 -3.47 -58.76
CA MET A 492 17.58 -3.03 -57.57
C MET A 492 19.08 -2.87 -57.83
N VAL A 493 19.57 -1.76 -57.29
CA VAL A 493 20.97 -1.49 -56.95
C VAL A 493 21.54 -2.70 -56.23
N VAL A 494 22.52 -3.34 -56.86
CA VAL A 494 23.43 -4.27 -56.20
C VAL A 494 24.27 -3.47 -55.20
N PRO A 495 24.26 -3.74 -53.88
CA PRO A 495 25.33 -3.30 -53.04
C PRO A 495 26.54 -4.17 -53.35
N ASP A 496 27.63 -3.52 -53.75
CA ASP A 496 28.94 -4.13 -53.96
C ASP A 496 29.30 -5.13 -52.84
N SER A 497 29.69 -6.34 -53.23
CA SER A 497 30.54 -7.23 -52.44
C SER A 497 30.12 -7.55 -50.98
N GLY A 498 28.82 -7.68 -50.69
CA GLY A 498 28.32 -8.22 -49.42
C GLY A 498 27.51 -9.49 -49.65
N ALA A 499 28.06 -10.66 -49.34
CA ALA A 499 27.34 -11.93 -49.40
C ALA A 499 25.96 -11.81 -48.73
N VAL A 500 24.89 -12.31 -49.39
CA VAL A 500 23.60 -12.56 -48.75
C VAL A 500 23.90 -13.44 -47.53
N VAL A 501 23.94 -12.84 -46.33
CA VAL A 501 24.27 -13.58 -45.11
C VAL A 501 23.08 -14.49 -44.83
N PRO A 502 23.21 -15.82 -44.97
CA PRO A 502 22.08 -16.73 -44.74
C PRO A 502 21.61 -16.56 -43.29
N ILE A 503 20.31 -16.42 -43.04
CA ILE A 503 19.70 -16.59 -41.72
C ILE A 503 20.22 -17.88 -41.05
N LYS A 504 20.46 -18.95 -41.83
CA LYS A 504 21.13 -20.18 -41.33
C LYS A 504 22.45 -19.88 -40.61
N SER A 505 23.28 -18.97 -41.11
CA SER A 505 24.57 -18.60 -40.51
C SER A 505 24.42 -17.76 -39.23
N LYS A 506 23.43 -16.87 -39.16
CA LYS A 506 23.14 -16.03 -37.98
C LYS A 506 22.42 -16.82 -36.88
N ILE A 507 21.50 -17.69 -37.26
CA ILE A 507 20.80 -18.59 -36.33
C ILE A 507 21.75 -19.66 -35.84
N ASP A 508 22.53 -20.34 -36.69
CA ASP A 508 23.51 -21.33 -36.21
C ASP A 508 24.58 -20.69 -35.32
N ALA A 509 24.97 -19.44 -35.55
CA ALA A 509 25.86 -18.70 -34.65
C ALA A 509 25.19 -18.40 -33.28
N LYS A 510 23.96 -17.86 -33.29
CA LYS A 510 23.18 -17.61 -32.05
C LYS A 510 22.84 -18.92 -31.31
N TRP A 511 22.58 -20.01 -32.01
CA TRP A 511 22.23 -21.32 -31.46
C TRP A 511 23.45 -22.10 -30.96
N LYS A 512 24.60 -22.02 -31.65
CA LYS A 512 25.88 -22.53 -31.12
C LYS A 512 26.27 -21.79 -29.85
N MET A 513 26.06 -20.48 -29.75
CA MET A 513 26.25 -19.74 -28.50
C MET A 513 25.30 -20.20 -27.38
N MET A 514 24.05 -20.51 -27.70
CA MET A 514 23.03 -20.99 -26.73
C MET A 514 23.32 -22.41 -26.23
N ASN A 515 23.68 -23.34 -27.13
CA ASN A 515 24.06 -24.71 -26.75
C ASN A 515 25.38 -24.77 -25.96
N LYS A 516 26.32 -23.86 -26.22
CA LYS A 516 27.57 -23.75 -25.44
C LYS A 516 27.32 -23.25 -24.01
N LYS A 517 26.25 -22.47 -23.79
CA LYS A 517 25.77 -22.09 -22.44
C LYS A 517 25.03 -23.22 -21.72
N ASN A 518 24.25 -24.04 -22.43
CA ASN A 518 23.56 -25.19 -21.82
C ASN A 518 24.53 -26.34 -21.50
N LYS A 519 25.52 -26.62 -22.36
CA LYS A 519 26.52 -27.67 -22.10
C LYS A 519 27.46 -27.33 -20.94
N LYS A 520 27.76 -26.03 -20.72
CA LYS A 520 28.48 -25.55 -19.52
C LYS A 520 27.69 -25.69 -18.21
N LYS A 521 26.37 -25.87 -18.25
CA LYS A 521 25.55 -26.18 -17.06
C LYS A 521 25.49 -27.67 -16.75
N GLU A 522 25.72 -28.54 -17.74
CA GLU A 522 25.73 -30.01 -17.55
C GLU A 522 27.11 -30.55 -17.13
N ASP A 523 28.21 -29.98 -17.64
CA ASP A 523 29.57 -30.44 -17.31
C ASP A 523 30.13 -29.86 -15.97
N GLY A 524 29.28 -29.22 -15.14
CA GLY A 524 29.67 -28.53 -13.89
C GLY A 524 29.20 -29.18 -12.58
N GLY A 525 28.50 -30.32 -12.63
CA GLY A 525 28.00 -31.04 -11.45
C GLY A 525 28.68 -32.39 -11.29
N GLY A 526 29.79 -32.42 -10.55
CA GLY A 526 30.60 -33.60 -10.27
C GLY A 526 29.81 -34.74 -9.60
N GLY A 527 30.18 -35.97 -9.96
CA GLY A 527 29.54 -37.20 -9.52
C GLY A 527 29.80 -37.59 -8.07
N PHE A 528 29.04 -38.57 -7.62
CA PHE A 528 29.42 -39.50 -6.55
C PHE A 528 28.65 -40.82 -6.70
N ASP A 529 29.40 -41.90 -6.53
CA ASP A 529 28.98 -43.31 -6.51
C ASP A 529 27.91 -43.65 -5.46
N ARG A 530 27.16 -44.73 -5.75
CA ARG A 530 26.72 -45.85 -4.88
C ARG A 530 25.51 -46.49 -5.56
N GLY A 531 25.41 -47.80 -5.75
CA GLY A 531 25.79 -48.88 -4.85
C GLY A 531 24.57 -49.80 -4.77
N SER A 532 24.70 -50.98 -5.34
CA SER A 532 23.71 -52.07 -5.36
C SER A 532 23.24 -52.46 -3.95
N THR A 533 21.92 -52.47 -3.72
CA THR A 533 21.25 -53.34 -2.73
C THR A 533 19.76 -53.44 -3.05
N THR A 534 19.28 -54.63 -3.37
CA THR A 534 17.91 -55.08 -3.12
C THR A 534 17.66 -55.16 -1.60
N PRO A 535 16.41 -55.07 -1.10
CA PRO A 535 15.75 -56.32 -0.73
C PRO A 535 14.20 -56.35 -0.88
N ALA A 536 13.74 -57.59 -1.10
CA ALA A 536 12.63 -58.29 -0.46
C ALA A 536 11.23 -57.66 -0.32
N ILE A 537 10.32 -58.30 -1.04
CA ILE A 537 8.87 -58.41 -0.80
C ILE A 537 8.61 -59.20 0.51
N PRO A 538 7.62 -58.82 1.34
CA PRO A 538 6.97 -59.77 2.24
C PRO A 538 5.61 -60.21 1.67
N MET A 539 5.45 -61.53 1.57
CA MET A 539 4.18 -62.22 1.45
C MET A 539 3.35 -62.02 2.73
N VAL A 540 2.05 -61.79 2.57
CA VAL A 540 1.05 -62.12 3.59
C VAL A 540 0.33 -63.36 3.07
N GLY A 541 0.57 -64.49 3.75
CA GLY A 541 -0.22 -65.71 3.58
C GLY A 541 -1.49 -65.65 4.42
N SER A 542 -2.46 -66.50 4.05
CA SER A 542 -3.37 -67.10 5.02
C SER A 542 -2.62 -68.09 5.91
#